data_AF-A0A1V2AZ99-F1
#
_entry.id   AF-A0A1V2AZ99-F1
#
_cell.length_a   1.000
_cell.length_b   1.000
_cell.length_c   1.000
_cell.angle_alpha   90.00
_cell.angle_beta   90.00
_cell.angle_gamma   90.00
#
_symmetry.space_group_name_H-M   'P 1'
#
loop_
_entity.id
_entity.type
_entity.pdbx_description
1 polymer ?
#
loop_
_entity_poly.entity_id
_entity_poly.type
_entity_poly.pdbx_seq_one_letter_code
_entity_poly.pdbx_strand_id
1 'polypeptide(L)'
;MRTLLLLYFCFGWIYTAFAQSRPIRTDEYDRAKTFTVKDLDNDTYVKFNNAYVLDRYEMRKPYIITGDDGLKKRIDLYRLVAKDSMMDIGTVIFYTNEKGTLYTAVLPLFNSNPEIWNKYFEDIHAIDKVEKNYVLKLSYVLSREFSFQLYKSMNAGKDVKAEGATYGTDICFPGDEQVTLADGSQKTLKNILPGDKIISLDAVTHTTSIMKVKELVVHQPANYAITQLLAVHVVANDTQDAHVVSISGKILQATPNHPIQTSAGKKKMGEVRDGEELLCIDEQSKQVLTYVVVNKTEKANGTQPVYNIVAEGEGTFIMNSMMVLQK
;
A
#
# COMPACT_ATOMS: atom_id res chain seq x y z
N MET A 1 22.10 25.95 50.37
CA MET A 1 20.67 25.68 50.12
C MET A 1 20.16 26.66 49.08
N ARG A 2 20.25 26.28 47.80
CA ARG A 2 19.83 27.10 46.67
C ARG A 2 19.07 26.18 45.72
N THR A 3 17.96 26.71 45.21
CA THR A 3 17.23 26.28 44.00
C THR A 3 16.58 24.91 44.01
N LEU A 4 15.29 24.87 44.37
CA LEU A 4 14.31 23.99 43.73
C LEU A 4 12.91 24.61 43.86
N LEU A 5 12.64 25.56 42.98
CA LEU A 5 11.32 26.16 42.76
C LEU A 5 11.17 26.32 41.24
N LEU A 6 9.98 26.03 40.74
CA LEU A 6 9.54 26.00 39.34
C LEU A 6 9.79 24.68 38.58
N LEU A 7 8.83 23.77 38.72
CA LEU A 7 8.48 22.77 37.71
C LEU A 7 7.00 22.96 37.35
N TYR A 8 6.73 24.09 36.71
CA TYR A 8 5.49 24.38 35.98
C TYR A 8 5.96 24.99 34.66
N PHE A 9 5.86 24.24 33.55
CA PHE A 9 5.60 24.71 32.18
C PHE A 9 5.95 23.59 31.21
N CYS A 10 4.92 23.00 30.59
CA CYS A 10 4.82 22.73 29.15
C CYS A 10 3.67 21.73 28.89
N PHE A 11 2.43 22.18 29.06
CA PHE A 11 1.34 21.65 28.25
C PHE A 11 1.51 22.24 26.85
N GLY A 12 2.27 21.55 26.00
CA GLY A 12 2.38 21.88 24.59
C GLY A 12 1.05 21.61 23.90
N TRP A 13 0.32 22.67 23.59
CA TRP A 13 -0.81 22.62 22.66
C TRP A 13 -0.26 22.29 21.27
N ILE A 14 -0.40 21.04 20.86
CA ILE A 14 -0.23 20.66 19.46
C ILE A 14 -1.49 21.15 18.74
N TYR A 15 -1.44 22.37 18.20
CA TYR A 15 -2.39 22.81 17.18
C TYR A 15 -2.13 21.97 15.92
N THR A 16 -2.92 20.93 15.70
CA THR A 16 -3.04 20.33 14.38
C THR A 16 -3.64 21.38 13.46
N ALA A 17 -2.87 21.89 12.51
CA ALA A 17 -3.36 22.75 11.45
C ALA A 17 -4.29 21.92 10.55
N PHE A 18 -5.57 21.88 10.90
CA PHE A 18 -6.60 21.35 10.01
C PHE A 18 -6.66 22.26 8.77
N ALA A 19 -6.62 21.67 7.57
CA ALA A 19 -6.89 22.40 6.34
C ALA A 19 -8.28 23.04 6.46
N GLN A 20 -8.32 24.38 6.48
CA GLN A 20 -9.55 25.14 6.61
C GLN A 20 -10.14 25.39 5.21
N SER A 21 -11.46 25.26 5.10
CA SER A 21 -12.17 25.46 3.84
C SER A 21 -13.36 26.39 4.03
N ARG A 22 -13.71 27.16 3.00
CA ARG A 22 -14.95 27.94 2.96
C ARG A 22 -15.64 27.78 1.61
N PRO A 23 -16.96 27.94 1.52
CA PRO A 23 -17.64 27.93 0.23
C PRO A 23 -17.10 29.04 -0.70
N ILE A 24 -17.01 28.73 -1.98
CA ILE A 24 -16.67 29.69 -3.04
C ILE A 24 -17.84 30.67 -3.26
N ARG A 25 -17.52 31.91 -3.61
CA ARG A 25 -18.51 32.93 -4.01
C ARG A 25 -18.72 32.93 -5.51
N THR A 26 -19.85 33.48 -5.97
CA THR A 26 -20.22 33.49 -7.39
C THR A 26 -19.19 34.20 -8.27
N ASP A 27 -18.68 35.35 -7.83
CA ASP A 27 -17.65 36.11 -8.53
C ASP A 27 -16.30 35.36 -8.59
N GLU A 28 -15.96 34.64 -7.51
CA GLU A 28 -14.77 33.79 -7.45
C GLU A 28 -14.88 32.60 -8.41
N TYR A 29 -16.07 31.98 -8.49
CA TYR A 29 -16.36 30.88 -9.41
C TYR A 29 -16.18 31.32 -10.87
N ASP A 30 -16.81 32.43 -11.25
CA ASP A 30 -16.74 32.95 -12.62
C ASP A 30 -15.31 33.36 -12.99
N ARG A 31 -14.56 33.93 -12.04
CA ARG A 31 -13.14 34.26 -12.24
C ARG A 31 -12.28 33.01 -12.37
N ALA A 32 -12.48 31.99 -11.54
CA ALA A 32 -11.67 30.78 -11.54
C ALA A 32 -11.71 30.02 -12.88
N LYS A 33 -12.83 30.10 -13.61
CA LYS A 33 -12.95 29.53 -14.97
C LYS A 33 -11.98 30.13 -15.98
N THR A 34 -11.51 31.36 -15.75
CA THR A 34 -10.60 32.06 -16.64
C THR A 34 -9.12 31.75 -16.36
N PHE A 35 -8.83 31.05 -15.27
CA PHE A 35 -7.45 30.73 -14.91
C PHE A 35 -6.86 29.72 -15.88
N THR A 36 -5.64 30.01 -16.31
CA THR A 36 -4.87 29.17 -17.23
C THR A 36 -3.52 28.86 -16.60
N VAL A 37 -3.10 27.60 -16.70
CA VAL A 37 -1.78 27.14 -16.29
C VAL A 37 -0.93 27.00 -17.54
N LYS A 38 0.25 27.64 -17.56
CA LYS A 38 1.09 27.73 -18.75
C LYS A 38 1.68 26.37 -19.11
N ASP A 39 2.16 25.65 -18.12
CA ASP A 39 2.73 24.33 -18.26
C ASP A 39 2.10 23.36 -17.25
N LEU A 40 1.09 22.61 -17.69
CA LEU A 40 0.39 21.65 -16.82
C LEU A 40 1.30 20.52 -16.31
N ASP A 41 2.47 20.29 -16.91
CA ASP A 41 3.42 19.27 -16.44
C ASP A 41 4.28 19.78 -15.28
N ASN A 42 4.74 21.03 -15.37
CA ASN A 42 5.72 21.59 -14.43
C ASN A 42 5.13 22.59 -13.42
N ASP A 43 4.07 23.31 -13.77
CA ASP A 43 3.50 24.36 -12.92
C ASP A 43 2.57 23.74 -11.86
N THR A 44 3.15 23.28 -10.76
CA THR A 44 2.40 22.68 -9.63
C THR A 44 1.77 23.73 -8.71
N TYR A 45 2.25 24.97 -8.75
CA TYR A 45 1.80 26.05 -7.88
C TYR A 45 1.75 27.37 -8.67
N VAL A 46 0.56 27.90 -8.92
CA VAL A 46 0.34 29.08 -9.78
C VAL A 46 -0.44 30.15 -9.04
N LYS A 47 0.03 31.40 -9.08
CA LYS A 47 -0.60 32.55 -8.41
C LYS A 47 -1.37 33.41 -9.41
N PHE A 48 -2.59 33.78 -9.07
CA PHE A 48 -3.44 34.66 -9.88
C PHE A 48 -3.79 35.94 -9.12
N ASN A 49 -3.45 37.09 -9.72
CA ASN A 49 -3.74 38.43 -9.21
C ASN A 49 -3.36 38.66 -7.74
N ASN A 50 -2.38 37.90 -7.25
CA ASN A 50 -1.96 37.84 -5.85
C ASN A 50 -3.09 37.52 -4.84
N ALA A 51 -4.24 37.05 -5.32
CA ALA A 51 -5.45 36.80 -4.54
C ALA A 51 -5.80 35.30 -4.47
N TYR A 52 -5.45 34.54 -5.51
CA TYR A 52 -5.75 33.11 -5.58
C TYR A 52 -4.51 32.30 -5.94
N VAL A 53 -4.53 31.04 -5.52
CA VAL A 53 -3.51 30.06 -5.83
C VAL A 53 -4.19 28.81 -6.39
N LEU A 54 -3.63 28.29 -7.48
CA LEU A 54 -3.85 26.92 -7.91
C LEU A 54 -2.68 26.07 -7.43
N ASP A 55 -2.97 25.10 -6.56
CA ASP A 55 -1.99 24.14 -6.05
C ASP A 55 -2.37 22.74 -6.54
N ARG A 56 -1.42 22.01 -7.13
CA ARG A 56 -1.68 20.71 -7.73
C ARG A 56 -2.26 19.77 -6.68
N TYR A 57 -3.43 19.21 -6.98
CA TYR A 57 -4.20 18.45 -6.02
C TYR A 57 -3.41 17.25 -5.49
N GLU A 58 -3.07 17.27 -4.20
CA GLU A 58 -2.25 16.26 -3.52
C GLU A 58 -0.89 15.99 -4.24
N MET A 59 -0.35 16.96 -4.99
CA MET A 59 0.83 16.81 -5.85
C MET A 59 0.76 15.63 -6.84
N ARG A 60 -0.45 15.20 -7.21
CA ARG A 60 -0.67 14.01 -8.03
C ARG A 60 -0.45 14.26 -9.51
N LYS A 61 0.06 13.23 -10.18
CA LYS A 61 0.16 13.20 -11.65
C LYS A 61 -1.24 13.30 -12.28
N PRO A 62 -1.34 13.84 -13.50
CA PRO A 62 -2.60 13.86 -14.24
C PRO A 62 -3.16 12.46 -14.47
N TYR A 63 -4.48 12.39 -14.59
CA TYR A 63 -5.18 11.21 -15.05
C TYR A 63 -5.13 11.15 -16.57
N ILE A 64 -4.66 10.03 -17.13
CA ILE A 64 -4.79 9.73 -18.56
C ILE A 64 -5.81 8.62 -18.71
N ILE A 65 -6.94 8.92 -19.36
CA ILE A 65 -8.05 7.98 -19.56
C ILE A 65 -8.25 7.73 -21.05
N THR A 66 -8.36 6.47 -21.43
CA THR A 66 -8.72 6.05 -22.79
C THR A 66 -10.07 5.34 -22.71
N GLY A 67 -11.06 5.86 -23.42
CA GLY A 67 -12.40 5.26 -23.47
C GLY A 67 -12.48 4.14 -24.52
N ASP A 68 -13.70 3.67 -24.74
CA ASP A 68 -14.09 2.81 -25.86
C ASP A 68 -13.84 3.46 -27.23
N ASP A 69 -13.80 4.80 -27.26
CA ASP A 69 -13.39 5.63 -28.39
C ASP A 69 -11.89 5.51 -28.76
N GLY A 70 -11.07 4.89 -27.90
CA GLY A 70 -9.62 4.77 -28.11
C GLY A 70 -8.85 6.09 -27.97
N LEU A 71 -9.52 7.19 -27.61
CA LEU A 71 -8.92 8.52 -27.55
C LEU A 71 -8.41 8.80 -26.13
N LYS A 72 -7.12 9.11 -26.02
CA LYS A 72 -6.48 9.49 -24.77
C LYS A 72 -6.91 10.90 -24.36
N LYS A 73 -7.41 11.02 -23.14
CA LYS A 73 -7.82 12.29 -22.52
C LYS A 73 -7.04 12.48 -21.23
N ARG A 74 -6.61 13.72 -20.98
CA ARG A 74 -5.83 14.10 -19.81
C ARG A 74 -6.68 14.96 -18.88
N ILE A 75 -6.67 14.66 -17.59
CA ILE A 75 -7.36 15.45 -16.56
C ILE A 75 -6.37 15.80 -15.45
N ASP A 76 -6.17 17.11 -15.24
CA ASP A 76 -5.35 17.67 -14.17
C ASP A 76 -6.27 18.35 -13.15
N LEU A 77 -5.99 18.14 -11.86
CA LEU A 77 -6.76 18.69 -10.75
C LEU A 77 -5.91 19.65 -9.94
N TYR A 78 -6.44 20.83 -9.67
CA TYR A 78 -5.79 21.85 -8.84
C TYR A 78 -6.73 22.30 -7.74
N ARG A 79 -6.25 22.32 -6.50
CA ARG A 79 -6.91 23.01 -5.39
C ARG A 79 -6.91 24.50 -5.68
N LEU A 80 -8.08 25.12 -5.52
CA LEU A 80 -8.22 26.56 -5.57
C LEU A 80 -8.20 27.09 -4.14
N VAL A 81 -7.19 27.90 -3.82
CA VAL A 81 -6.97 28.47 -2.50
C VAL A 81 -7.12 29.99 -2.56
N ALA A 82 -7.93 30.54 -1.67
CA ALA A 82 -8.01 31.99 -1.45
C ALA A 82 -6.85 32.43 -0.56
N LYS A 83 -6.01 33.36 -1.04
CA LYS A 83 -4.77 33.74 -0.35
C LYS A 83 -5.01 34.61 0.88
N ASP A 84 -6.10 35.38 0.89
CA ASP A 84 -6.50 36.23 2.01
C ASP A 84 -6.84 35.43 3.26
N SER A 85 -7.53 34.28 3.10
CA SER A 85 -7.90 33.39 4.20
C SER A 85 -7.04 32.14 4.30
N MET A 86 -6.18 31.87 3.31
CA MET A 86 -5.44 30.60 3.16
C MET A 86 -6.36 29.37 3.22
N MET A 87 -7.58 29.52 2.72
CA MET A 87 -8.60 28.46 2.76
C MET A 87 -8.81 27.85 1.38
N ASP A 88 -9.06 26.54 1.35
CA ASP A 88 -9.57 25.86 0.16
C ASP A 88 -10.98 26.36 -0.14
N ILE A 89 -11.24 26.71 -1.39
CA ILE A 89 -12.54 27.20 -1.86
C ILE A 89 -13.13 26.36 -2.99
N GLY A 90 -12.34 25.51 -3.65
CA GLY A 90 -12.82 24.62 -4.70
C GLY A 90 -11.71 23.84 -5.37
N THR A 91 -12.04 23.16 -6.48
CA THR A 91 -11.07 22.46 -7.33
C THR A 91 -11.25 22.90 -8.77
N VAL A 92 -10.18 23.37 -9.42
CA VAL A 92 -10.16 23.64 -10.85
C VAL A 92 -9.74 22.37 -11.59
N ILE A 93 -10.52 21.99 -12.60
CA ILE A 93 -10.35 20.82 -13.44
C ILE A 93 -9.92 21.29 -14.82
N PHE A 94 -8.75 20.84 -15.25
CA PHE A 94 -8.25 21.03 -16.62
C PHE A 94 -8.37 19.72 -17.38
N TYR A 95 -9.17 19.69 -18.44
CA TYR A 95 -9.34 18.54 -19.31
C TYR A 95 -8.73 18.85 -20.67
N THR A 96 -7.75 18.03 -21.10
CA THR A 96 -7.12 18.15 -22.42
C THR A 96 -7.49 16.94 -23.27
N ASN A 97 -8.07 17.18 -24.45
CA ASN A 97 -8.39 16.10 -25.40
C ASN A 97 -7.17 15.73 -26.28
N GLU A 98 -7.35 14.75 -27.17
CA GLU A 98 -6.31 14.25 -28.07
C GLU A 98 -5.79 15.31 -29.06
N LYS A 99 -6.58 16.37 -29.31
CA LYS A 99 -6.20 17.48 -30.19
C LYS A 99 -5.46 18.58 -29.43
N GLY A 100 -5.27 18.44 -28.12
CA GLY A 100 -4.70 19.47 -27.26
C GLY A 100 -5.68 20.60 -26.89
N THR A 101 -6.97 20.45 -27.19
CA THR A 101 -7.99 21.41 -26.75
C THR A 101 -8.19 21.29 -25.25
N LEU A 102 -8.05 22.42 -24.55
CA LEU A 102 -8.22 22.54 -23.11
C LEU A 102 -9.64 23.01 -22.76
N TYR A 103 -10.30 22.27 -21.88
CA TYR A 103 -11.57 22.64 -21.26
C TYR A 103 -11.37 22.82 -19.76
N THR A 104 -12.02 23.83 -19.19
CA THR A 104 -11.91 24.17 -17.77
C THR A 104 -13.27 24.07 -17.09
N ALA A 105 -13.31 23.39 -15.94
CA ALA A 105 -14.47 23.38 -15.04
C ALA A 105 -14.02 23.66 -13.61
N VAL A 106 -14.93 24.17 -12.78
CA VAL A 106 -14.65 24.47 -11.37
C VAL A 106 -15.60 23.65 -10.52
N LEU A 107 -15.08 22.66 -9.80
CA LEU A 107 -15.85 21.88 -8.84
C LEU A 107 -15.95 22.66 -7.52
N PRO A 108 -17.15 23.10 -7.12
CA PRO A 108 -17.35 23.76 -5.83
C PRO A 108 -17.20 22.78 -4.66
N LEU A 109 -16.96 23.32 -3.46
CA LEU A 109 -17.03 22.53 -2.24
C LEU A 109 -18.49 22.17 -1.90
N PHE A 110 -18.67 21.05 -1.19
CA PHE A 110 -19.99 20.53 -0.78
C PHE A 110 -20.90 21.60 -0.15
N ASN A 111 -20.35 22.46 0.70
CA ASN A 111 -21.08 23.51 1.42
C ASN A 111 -21.31 24.80 0.61
N SER A 112 -21.06 24.81 -0.71
CA SER A 112 -21.31 25.96 -1.59
C SER A 112 -22.81 26.16 -1.87
N ASN A 113 -23.18 27.38 -2.26
CA ASN A 113 -24.56 27.75 -2.58
C ASN A 113 -25.12 26.86 -3.72
N PRO A 114 -26.38 26.38 -3.65
CA PRO A 114 -27.05 25.66 -4.73
C PRO A 114 -26.94 26.30 -6.13
N GLU A 115 -26.97 27.63 -6.23
CA GLU A 115 -26.81 28.34 -7.52
C GLU A 115 -25.45 28.06 -8.17
N ILE A 116 -24.39 27.91 -7.37
CA ILE A 116 -23.05 27.59 -7.84
C ILE A 116 -22.98 26.12 -8.29
N TRP A 117 -23.66 25.22 -7.59
CA TRP A 117 -23.81 23.82 -8.03
C TRP A 117 -24.55 23.71 -9.36
N ASN A 118 -25.59 24.54 -9.58
CA ASN A 118 -26.27 24.62 -10.87
C ASN A 118 -25.33 25.12 -11.97
N LYS A 119 -24.54 26.17 -11.71
CA LYS A 119 -23.51 26.65 -12.65
C LYS A 119 -22.49 25.56 -13.00
N TYR A 120 -22.02 24.80 -12.02
CA TYR A 120 -21.13 23.66 -12.24
C TYR A 120 -21.77 22.60 -13.15
N PHE A 121 -23.02 22.23 -12.87
CA PHE A 121 -23.77 21.29 -13.71
C PHE A 121 -23.92 21.79 -15.15
N GLU A 122 -24.28 23.06 -15.34
CA GLU A 122 -24.38 23.68 -16.66
C GLU A 122 -23.04 23.69 -17.40
N ASP A 123 -21.95 24.02 -16.71
CA ASP A 123 -20.60 24.06 -17.30
C ASP A 123 -20.16 22.65 -17.77
N ILE A 124 -20.28 21.61 -16.93
CA ILE A 124 -19.90 20.25 -17.33
C ILE A 124 -20.80 19.70 -18.43
N HIS A 125 -22.09 20.05 -18.43
CA HIS A 125 -23.03 19.65 -19.47
C HIS A 125 -22.73 20.36 -20.80
N ALA A 126 -22.34 21.63 -20.77
CA ALA A 126 -21.93 22.37 -21.96
C ALA A 126 -20.67 21.77 -22.60
N ILE A 127 -19.69 21.33 -21.79
CA ILE A 127 -18.50 20.64 -22.29
C ILE A 127 -18.88 19.27 -22.88
N ASP A 128 -19.72 18.49 -22.20
CA ASP A 128 -20.12 17.15 -22.67
C ASP A 128 -20.86 17.15 -24.01
N LYS A 129 -21.57 18.24 -24.33
CA LYS A 129 -22.20 18.44 -25.65
C LYS A 129 -21.20 18.50 -26.80
N VAL A 130 -19.98 18.98 -26.55
CA VAL A 130 -18.94 19.16 -27.57
C VAL A 130 -17.80 18.15 -27.46
N GLU A 131 -17.61 17.57 -26.27
CA GLU A 131 -16.58 16.58 -25.96
C GLU A 131 -17.25 15.31 -25.45
N LYS A 132 -17.35 14.32 -26.34
CA LYS A 132 -18.05 13.06 -26.07
C LYS A 132 -17.48 12.35 -24.82
N ASN A 133 -18.39 11.87 -23.96
CA ASN A 133 -18.08 11.14 -22.73
C ASN A 133 -17.28 11.96 -21.71
N TYR A 134 -17.31 13.29 -21.78
CA TYR A 134 -16.62 14.16 -20.82
C TYR A 134 -17.09 13.90 -19.40
N VAL A 135 -18.41 13.92 -19.16
CA VAL A 135 -18.99 13.70 -17.82
C VAL A 135 -18.63 12.31 -17.30
N LEU A 136 -18.72 11.27 -18.14
CA LEU A 136 -18.36 9.91 -17.76
C LEU A 136 -16.89 9.81 -17.28
N LYS A 137 -15.96 10.37 -18.06
CA LYS A 137 -14.51 10.36 -17.74
C LYS A 137 -14.22 11.19 -16.49
N LEU A 138 -14.86 12.35 -16.35
CA LEU A 138 -14.75 13.21 -15.18
C LEU A 138 -15.29 12.49 -13.93
N SER A 139 -16.47 11.88 -14.00
CA SER A 139 -17.07 11.13 -12.90
C SER A 139 -16.15 10.02 -12.42
N TYR A 140 -15.52 9.26 -13.32
CA TYR A 140 -14.53 8.25 -12.92
C TYR A 140 -13.36 8.84 -12.12
N VAL A 141 -12.77 9.95 -12.59
CA VAL A 141 -11.67 10.63 -11.86
C VAL A 141 -12.13 11.10 -10.49
N LEU A 142 -13.27 11.79 -10.42
CA LEU A 142 -13.79 12.32 -9.16
C LEU A 142 -14.18 11.20 -8.19
N SER A 143 -14.73 10.08 -8.67
CA SER A 143 -14.99 8.90 -7.84
C SER A 143 -13.69 8.32 -7.26
N ARG A 144 -12.61 8.25 -8.05
CA ARG A 144 -11.31 7.79 -7.53
C ARG A 144 -10.75 8.72 -6.46
N GLU A 145 -10.86 10.03 -6.65
CA GLU A 145 -10.40 11.00 -5.64
C GLU A 145 -11.29 10.99 -4.40
N PHE A 146 -12.60 10.88 -4.55
CA PHE A 146 -13.51 10.71 -3.42
C PHE A 146 -13.18 9.45 -2.60
N SER A 147 -13.01 8.30 -3.26
CA SER A 147 -12.60 7.07 -2.59
C SER A 147 -11.21 7.20 -1.94
N PHE A 148 -10.28 7.92 -2.58
CA PHE A 148 -8.96 8.17 -2.00
C PHE A 148 -9.03 9.05 -0.74
N GLN A 149 -9.83 10.12 -0.75
CA GLN A 149 -9.99 10.98 0.42
C GLN A 149 -10.72 10.26 1.57
N LEU A 150 -11.72 9.43 1.25
CA LEU A 150 -12.37 8.56 2.23
C LEU A 150 -11.36 7.59 2.86
N TYR A 151 -10.55 6.94 2.02
CA TYR A 151 -9.48 6.05 2.48
C TYR A 151 -8.46 6.79 3.36
N LYS A 152 -8.00 7.98 2.95
CA LYS A 152 -7.07 8.82 3.73
C LYS A 152 -7.68 9.21 5.08
N SER A 153 -8.96 9.59 5.11
CA SER A 153 -9.71 9.91 6.32
C SER A 153 -9.79 8.71 7.28
N MET A 154 -10.16 7.52 6.77
CA MET A 154 -10.20 6.28 7.53
C MET A 154 -8.83 5.88 8.10
N ASN A 155 -7.74 6.29 7.46
CA ASN A 155 -6.36 5.98 7.85
C ASN A 155 -5.63 7.19 8.47
N ALA A 156 -6.35 8.11 9.12
CA ALA A 156 -5.79 9.24 9.86
C ALA A 156 -4.85 10.16 9.05
N GLY A 157 -5.16 10.40 7.77
CA GLY A 157 -4.42 11.35 6.94
C GLY A 157 -3.21 10.76 6.20
N LYS A 158 -2.90 9.47 6.36
CA LYS A 158 -1.76 8.81 5.70
C LYS A 158 -2.01 8.64 4.19
N ASP A 159 -1.13 9.20 3.37
CA ASP A 159 -1.15 9.01 1.91
C ASP A 159 -0.44 7.70 1.53
N VAL A 160 -1.20 6.62 1.45
CA VAL A 160 -0.67 5.27 1.18
C VAL A 160 -0.25 5.10 -0.29
N LYS A 161 -0.38 6.10 -1.18
CA LYS A 161 0.23 6.02 -2.52
C LYS A 161 1.73 6.28 -2.53
N ALA A 162 2.29 6.94 -1.52
CA ALA A 162 3.75 6.89 -1.27
C ALA A 162 4.19 5.52 -0.73
N GLU A 163 3.23 4.70 -0.29
CA GLU A 163 3.39 3.33 0.21
C GLU A 163 2.69 2.30 -0.70
N GLY A 164 2.58 2.58 -2.01
CA GLY A 164 2.02 1.63 -2.96
C GLY A 164 2.83 0.33 -2.89
N ALA A 165 2.21 -0.74 -2.40
CA ALA A 165 2.85 -2.04 -2.31
C ALA A 165 3.26 -2.47 -3.73
N THR A 166 4.54 -2.72 -3.95
CA THR A 166 5.05 -3.22 -5.22
C THR A 166 4.71 -4.69 -5.28
N TYR A 167 3.65 -5.03 -6.02
CA TYR A 167 3.32 -6.40 -6.39
C TYR A 167 4.23 -6.80 -7.56
N GLY A 168 5.49 -7.09 -7.24
CA GLY A 168 6.47 -7.58 -8.21
C GLY A 168 6.13 -9.01 -8.67
N THR A 169 6.67 -9.40 -9.81
CA THR A 169 6.74 -10.82 -10.23
C THR A 169 7.77 -11.61 -9.42
N ASP A 170 8.53 -10.93 -8.58
CA ASP A 170 9.59 -11.50 -7.76
C ASP A 170 8.99 -12.39 -6.66
N ILE A 171 9.50 -13.61 -6.56
CA ILE A 171 9.11 -14.62 -5.56
C ILE A 171 10.20 -14.55 -4.50
N CYS A 172 9.95 -13.83 -3.40
CA CYS A 172 10.99 -13.50 -2.42
C CYS A 172 10.47 -13.43 -0.98
N PHE A 173 11.43 -13.29 -0.06
CA PHE A 173 11.23 -13.12 1.37
C PHE A 173 11.90 -11.83 1.87
N PRO A 174 11.40 -11.22 2.97
CA PRO A 174 12.15 -10.23 3.73
C PRO A 174 13.50 -10.77 4.23
N GLY A 175 14.49 -9.89 4.34
CA GLY A 175 15.85 -10.30 4.69
C GLY A 175 16.08 -10.71 6.14
N ASP A 176 15.13 -10.44 7.03
CA ASP A 176 15.13 -10.77 8.46
C ASP A 176 14.52 -12.14 8.79
N GLU A 177 13.92 -12.82 7.81
CA GLU A 177 13.51 -14.21 7.93
C GLU A 177 14.72 -15.11 8.24
N GLN A 178 14.50 -16.21 8.97
CA GLN A 178 15.53 -17.11 9.49
C GLN A 178 15.52 -18.44 8.75
N VAL A 179 16.65 -18.81 8.15
CA VAL A 179 16.81 -20.09 7.44
C VAL A 179 17.40 -21.13 8.39
N THR A 180 16.82 -22.32 8.43
CA THR A 180 17.35 -23.43 9.22
C THR A 180 18.50 -24.13 8.48
N LEU A 181 19.69 -24.09 9.06
CA LEU A 181 20.89 -24.76 8.54
C LEU A 181 20.87 -26.26 8.86
N ALA A 182 21.72 -27.02 8.18
CA ALA A 182 21.82 -28.47 8.32
C ALA A 182 22.22 -28.95 9.73
N ASP A 183 22.88 -28.12 10.53
CA ASP A 183 23.20 -28.40 11.94
C ASP A 183 22.04 -28.05 12.90
N GLY A 184 20.92 -27.57 12.37
CA GLY A 184 19.73 -27.16 13.12
C GLY A 184 19.82 -25.75 13.71
N SER A 185 20.92 -25.02 13.50
CA SER A 185 21.03 -23.60 13.82
C SER A 185 20.25 -22.74 12.81
N GLN A 186 20.01 -21.48 13.15
CA GLN A 186 19.33 -20.53 12.28
C GLN A 186 20.29 -19.43 11.82
N LYS A 187 20.18 -19.06 10.55
CA LYS A 187 20.89 -17.92 9.98
C LYS A 187 19.91 -17.00 9.26
N THR A 188 20.03 -15.71 9.52
CA THR A 188 19.19 -14.69 8.89
C THR A 188 19.39 -14.68 7.38
N LEU A 189 18.32 -14.61 6.60
CA LEU A 189 18.30 -14.81 5.16
C LEU A 189 19.29 -13.90 4.43
N LYS A 190 19.33 -12.60 4.79
CA LYS A 190 20.27 -11.64 4.19
C LYS A 190 21.76 -11.99 4.40
N ASN A 191 22.07 -12.90 5.33
CA ASN A 191 23.42 -13.34 5.67
C ASN A 191 23.74 -14.75 5.11
N ILE A 192 22.82 -15.39 4.39
CA ILE A 192 23.05 -16.68 3.75
C ILE A 192 24.08 -16.53 2.64
N LEU A 193 25.02 -17.47 2.57
CA LEU A 193 26.11 -17.45 1.60
C LEU A 193 26.06 -18.70 0.69
N PRO A 194 26.54 -18.58 -0.56
CA PRO A 194 26.85 -19.74 -1.39
C PRO A 194 27.69 -20.76 -0.62
N GLY A 195 27.27 -22.02 -0.66
CA GLY A 195 27.91 -23.12 0.05
C GLY A 195 27.34 -23.44 1.42
N ASP A 196 26.50 -22.57 2.00
CA ASP A 196 25.74 -22.91 3.21
C ASP A 196 24.89 -24.18 2.95
N LYS A 197 24.79 -25.02 3.99
CA LYS A 197 23.98 -26.24 3.95
C LYS A 197 22.71 -25.99 4.74
N ILE A 198 21.56 -26.17 4.10
CA ILE A 198 20.24 -25.90 4.68
C ILE A 198 19.37 -27.16 4.66
N ILE A 199 18.36 -27.20 5.54
CA ILE A 199 17.43 -28.31 5.63
C ILE A 199 16.33 -28.15 4.57
N SER A 200 16.12 -29.22 3.81
CA SER A 200 14.96 -29.45 2.93
C SER A 200 14.02 -30.46 3.56
N LEU A 201 12.72 -30.36 3.27
CA LEU A 201 11.67 -31.23 3.81
C LEU A 201 10.80 -31.78 2.69
N ASP A 202 10.64 -33.09 2.61
CA ASP A 202 9.66 -33.68 1.72
C ASP A 202 8.26 -33.62 2.36
N ALA A 203 7.29 -33.06 1.65
CA ALA A 203 5.93 -32.87 2.17
C ALA A 203 5.11 -34.15 2.29
N VAL A 204 5.50 -35.23 1.61
CA VAL A 204 4.76 -36.49 1.58
C VAL A 204 5.36 -37.47 2.58
N THR A 205 6.69 -37.60 2.59
CA THR A 205 7.38 -38.55 3.47
C THR A 205 7.74 -37.94 4.83
N HIS A 206 7.66 -36.61 4.95
CA HIS A 206 8.13 -35.84 6.12
C HIS A 206 9.62 -36.07 6.45
N THR A 207 10.40 -36.58 5.50
CA THR A 207 11.84 -36.79 5.69
C THR A 207 12.60 -35.52 5.38
N THR A 208 13.56 -35.19 6.24
CA THR A 208 14.48 -34.08 6.00
C THR A 208 15.69 -34.53 5.18
N SER A 209 16.19 -33.63 4.35
CA SER A 209 17.44 -33.81 3.59
C SER A 209 18.27 -32.53 3.63
N ILE A 210 19.53 -32.61 3.22
CA ILE A 210 20.43 -31.46 3.19
C ILE A 210 20.58 -30.99 1.74
N MET A 211 20.40 -29.69 1.52
CA MET A 211 20.71 -29.05 0.24
C MET A 211 21.78 -27.98 0.43
N LYS A 212 22.54 -27.70 -0.62
CA LYS A 212 23.60 -26.69 -0.62
C LYS A 212 23.13 -25.44 -1.37
N VAL A 213 23.30 -24.27 -0.77
CA VAL A 213 22.99 -22.98 -1.40
C VAL A 213 23.95 -22.72 -2.56
N LYS A 214 23.41 -22.41 -3.74
CA LYS A 214 24.19 -21.98 -4.92
C LYS A 214 24.38 -20.48 -4.92
N GLU A 215 23.30 -19.74 -4.71
CA GLU A 215 23.30 -18.28 -4.69
C GLU A 215 22.15 -17.72 -3.86
N LEU A 216 22.36 -16.49 -3.37
CA LEU A 216 21.33 -15.66 -2.77
C LEU A 216 20.99 -14.55 -3.76
N VAL A 217 19.80 -14.60 -4.33
CA VAL A 217 19.31 -13.57 -5.25
C VAL A 217 18.77 -12.41 -4.43
N VAL A 218 19.26 -11.19 -4.70
CA VAL A 218 18.84 -9.97 -4.03
C VAL A 218 18.14 -9.06 -5.03
N HIS A 219 16.89 -8.72 -4.77
CA HIS A 219 16.15 -7.75 -5.56
C HIS A 219 16.33 -6.34 -4.98
N GLN A 220 16.33 -5.35 -5.87
CA GLN A 220 16.58 -3.95 -5.50
C GLN A 220 15.58 -3.45 -4.46
N PRO A 221 15.99 -2.61 -3.51
CA PRO A 221 15.08 -2.08 -2.51
C PRO A 221 13.86 -1.39 -3.13
N ALA A 222 12.67 -1.88 -2.77
CA ALA A 222 11.40 -1.30 -3.15
C ALA A 222 10.39 -1.51 -2.01
N ASN A 223 9.25 -0.85 -2.10
CA ASN A 223 8.19 -1.00 -1.10
C ASN A 223 7.33 -2.24 -1.41
N TYR A 224 7.92 -3.43 -1.31
CA TYR A 224 7.27 -4.69 -1.67
C TYR A 224 6.03 -4.96 -0.82
N ALA A 225 4.99 -5.50 -1.46
CA ALA A 225 3.88 -6.12 -0.73
C ALA A 225 4.40 -7.37 -0.01
N ILE A 226 4.19 -7.47 1.29
CA ILE A 226 4.55 -8.63 2.10
C ILE A 226 3.28 -9.20 2.72
N THR A 227 3.04 -10.48 2.47
CA THR A 227 2.05 -11.28 3.17
C THR A 227 2.70 -11.89 4.40
N GLN A 228 2.11 -11.67 5.57
CA GLN A 228 2.48 -12.31 6.82
C GLN A 228 1.40 -13.32 7.22
N LEU A 229 1.81 -14.56 7.48
CA LEU A 229 0.96 -15.59 8.08
C LEU A 229 1.36 -15.79 9.54
N LEU A 230 0.36 -15.85 10.42
CA LEU A 230 0.48 -16.40 11.77
C LEU A 230 -0.15 -17.79 11.77
N ALA A 231 0.66 -18.81 12.05
CA ALA A 231 0.22 -20.18 12.18
C ALA A 231 0.44 -20.68 13.61
N VAL A 232 -0.48 -21.47 14.14
CA VAL A 232 -0.45 -21.98 15.51
C VAL A 232 -0.60 -23.49 15.58
N HIS A 233 0.09 -24.11 16.52
CA HIS A 233 -0.06 -25.51 16.87
C HIS A 233 -0.49 -25.62 18.32
N VAL A 234 -1.52 -26.41 18.58
CA VAL A 234 -2.14 -26.57 19.90
C VAL A 234 -2.07 -28.03 20.30
N VAL A 235 -1.50 -28.32 21.47
CA VAL A 235 -1.51 -29.64 22.11
C VAL A 235 -2.30 -29.53 23.40
N ALA A 236 -3.40 -30.27 23.49
CA ALA A 236 -4.18 -30.40 24.71
C ALA A 236 -3.92 -31.78 25.32
N ASN A 237 -3.53 -31.79 26.60
CA ASN A 237 -3.32 -33.01 27.38
C ASN A 237 -4.15 -32.92 28.66
N ASP A 238 -4.97 -33.92 28.88
CA ASP A 238 -5.70 -34.08 30.13
C ASP A 238 -4.84 -34.86 31.11
N THR A 239 -4.49 -34.23 32.22
CA THR A 239 -3.86 -34.90 33.36
C THR A 239 -4.92 -35.22 34.40
N GLN A 240 -4.60 -36.04 35.41
CA GLN A 240 -5.55 -36.33 36.50
C GLN A 240 -6.02 -35.06 37.25
N ASP A 241 -5.21 -34.00 37.24
CA ASP A 241 -5.42 -32.79 38.04
C ASP A 241 -5.78 -31.54 37.22
N ALA A 242 -5.52 -31.52 35.91
CA ALA A 242 -5.75 -30.36 35.06
C ALA A 242 -5.82 -30.68 33.56
N HIS A 243 -6.60 -29.87 32.84
CA HIS A 243 -6.52 -29.73 31.38
C HIS A 243 -5.35 -28.80 31.03
N VAL A 244 -4.29 -29.34 30.45
CA VAL A 244 -3.09 -28.58 30.07
C VAL A 244 -3.12 -28.34 28.57
N VAL A 245 -3.16 -27.07 28.15
CA VAL A 245 -3.10 -26.67 26.75
C VAL A 245 -1.80 -25.92 26.49
N SER A 246 -0.98 -26.45 25.59
CA SER A 246 0.22 -25.79 25.08
C SER A 246 -0.08 -25.23 23.69
N ILE A 247 0.19 -23.93 23.50
CA ILE A 247 0.02 -23.24 22.23
C ILE A 247 1.38 -22.70 21.79
N SER A 248 1.78 -23.03 20.57
CA SER A 248 2.96 -22.45 19.93
C SER A 248 2.57 -21.74 18.64
N GLY A 249 3.20 -20.59 18.36
CA GLY A 249 2.93 -19.79 17.18
C GLY A 249 4.19 -19.58 16.35
N LYS A 250 4.04 -19.53 15.02
CA LYS A 250 5.10 -19.20 14.08
C LYS A 250 4.61 -18.15 13.09
N ILE A 251 5.54 -17.29 12.66
CA ILE A 251 5.28 -16.22 11.69
C ILE A 251 6.13 -16.43 10.46
N LEU A 252 5.51 -16.41 9.28
CA LEU A 252 6.20 -16.43 7.99
C LEU A 252 5.84 -15.17 7.22
N GLN A 253 6.84 -14.49 6.67
CA GLN A 253 6.63 -13.37 5.77
C GLN A 253 7.22 -13.66 4.39
N ALA A 254 6.44 -13.42 3.34
CA ALA A 254 6.91 -13.55 1.96
C ALA A 254 6.14 -12.63 1.02
N THR A 255 6.60 -12.45 -0.21
CA THR A 255 5.81 -11.77 -1.26
C THR A 255 4.52 -12.55 -1.55
N PRO A 256 3.39 -11.89 -1.88
CA PRO A 256 2.09 -12.55 -2.07
C PRO A 256 2.08 -13.68 -3.10
N ASN A 257 2.94 -13.61 -4.10
CA ASN A 257 3.09 -14.60 -5.16
C ASN A 257 3.99 -15.79 -4.76
N HIS A 258 4.64 -15.76 -3.59
CA HIS A 258 5.56 -16.80 -3.19
C HIS A 258 4.85 -18.15 -3.04
N PRO A 259 5.29 -19.23 -3.71
CA PRO A 259 4.67 -20.52 -3.56
C PRO A 259 5.02 -21.09 -2.17
N ILE A 260 4.03 -21.61 -1.48
CA ILE A 260 4.18 -22.39 -0.26
C ILE A 260 3.47 -23.73 -0.41
N GLN A 261 3.87 -24.70 0.42
CA GLN A 261 3.24 -26.00 0.49
C GLN A 261 2.29 -26.03 1.69
N THR A 262 1.00 -26.26 1.44
CA THR A 262 0.02 -26.56 2.49
C THR A 262 -0.33 -28.05 2.45
N SER A 263 -1.02 -28.57 3.49
CA SER A 263 -1.55 -29.95 3.48
C SER A 263 -2.47 -30.22 2.27
N ALA A 264 -3.12 -29.18 1.73
CA ALA A 264 -4.01 -29.27 0.57
C ALA A 264 -3.29 -29.14 -0.78
N GLY A 265 -1.98 -28.86 -0.79
CA GLY A 265 -1.17 -28.72 -2.00
C GLY A 265 -0.41 -27.39 -2.08
N LYS A 266 0.16 -27.13 -3.26
CA LYS A 266 0.91 -25.89 -3.52
C LYS A 266 -0.05 -24.71 -3.69
N LYS A 267 0.25 -23.59 -3.04
CA LYS A 267 -0.54 -22.35 -3.13
C LYS A 267 0.36 -21.13 -2.99
N LYS A 268 -0.05 -19.98 -3.53
CA LYS A 268 0.68 -18.72 -3.29
C LYS A 268 0.39 -18.19 -1.90
N MET A 269 1.38 -17.56 -1.27
CA MET A 269 1.30 -16.99 0.07
C MET A 269 0.06 -16.09 0.28
N GLY A 270 -0.24 -15.21 -0.68
CA GLY A 270 -1.40 -14.32 -0.64
C GLY A 270 -2.76 -15.01 -0.78
N GLU A 271 -2.79 -16.24 -1.31
CA GLU A 271 -4.02 -17.02 -1.54
C GLU A 271 -4.37 -17.92 -0.34
N VAL A 272 -3.45 -18.12 0.61
CA VAL A 272 -3.65 -18.93 1.82
C VAL A 272 -4.77 -18.32 2.68
N ARG A 273 -5.62 -19.18 3.24
CA ARG A 273 -6.77 -18.79 4.07
C ARG A 273 -6.61 -19.31 5.50
N ASP A 274 -7.33 -18.68 6.41
CA ASP A 274 -7.46 -19.16 7.78
C ASP A 274 -8.01 -20.58 7.80
N GLY A 275 -7.50 -21.41 8.72
CA GLY A 275 -7.81 -22.83 8.82
C GLY A 275 -6.94 -23.74 7.95
N GLU A 276 -6.13 -23.20 7.03
CA GLU A 276 -5.20 -24.01 6.26
C GLU A 276 -3.98 -24.43 7.09
N GLU A 277 -3.42 -25.58 6.73
CA GLU A 277 -2.36 -26.24 7.48
C GLU A 277 -1.00 -26.12 6.79
N LEU A 278 0.03 -25.78 7.58
CA LEU A 278 1.42 -25.65 7.16
C LEU A 278 2.30 -26.66 7.89
N LEU A 279 3.22 -27.27 7.16
CA LEU A 279 4.24 -28.15 7.72
C LEU A 279 5.37 -27.31 8.33
N CYS A 280 5.65 -27.54 9.60
CA CYS A 280 6.66 -26.84 10.37
C CYS A 280 7.61 -27.85 11.03
N ILE A 281 8.86 -27.46 11.23
CA ILE A 281 9.78 -28.21 12.08
C ILE A 281 9.73 -27.60 13.48
N ASP A 282 9.47 -28.43 14.49
CA ASP A 282 9.65 -28.03 15.86
C ASP A 282 11.13 -27.93 16.21
N GLU A 283 11.54 -26.79 16.76
CA GLU A 283 12.96 -26.49 16.94
C GLU A 283 13.62 -27.35 18.03
N GLN A 284 12.83 -27.81 19.01
CA GLN A 284 13.30 -28.59 20.14
C GLN A 284 13.34 -30.09 19.81
N SER A 285 12.22 -30.64 19.36
CA SER A 285 12.06 -32.07 19.07
C SER A 285 12.56 -32.47 17.68
N LYS A 286 12.76 -31.50 16.78
CA LYS A 286 13.06 -31.69 15.35
C LYS A 286 11.99 -32.48 14.59
N GLN A 287 10.81 -32.66 15.20
CA GLN A 287 9.68 -33.32 14.57
C GLN A 287 8.97 -32.38 13.60
N VAL A 288 8.37 -32.96 12.56
CA VAL A 288 7.50 -32.23 11.65
C VAL A 288 6.10 -32.18 12.26
N LEU A 289 5.61 -30.97 12.50
CA LEU A 289 4.30 -30.69 13.07
C LEU A 289 3.46 -29.86 12.12
N THR A 290 2.15 -30.01 12.21
CA THR A 290 1.20 -29.21 11.45
C THR A 290 0.75 -28.01 12.26
N TYR A 291 0.88 -26.81 11.68
CA TYR A 291 0.38 -25.56 12.25
C TYR A 291 -0.79 -25.05 11.41
N VAL A 292 -1.84 -24.57 12.08
CA VAL A 292 -3.03 -24.01 11.43
C VAL A 292 -2.88 -22.49 11.32
N VAL A 293 -3.09 -21.95 10.12
CA VAL A 293 -3.11 -20.51 9.87
C VAL A 293 -4.34 -19.91 10.57
N VAL A 294 -4.11 -18.93 11.44
CA VAL A 294 -5.18 -18.23 12.19
C VAL A 294 -5.28 -16.76 11.87
N ASN A 295 -4.27 -16.22 11.18
CA ASN A 295 -4.31 -14.84 10.71
C ASN A 295 -3.41 -14.66 9.48
N LYS A 296 -3.91 -13.88 8.52
CA LYS A 296 -3.14 -13.34 7.40
C LYS A 296 -3.24 -11.83 7.38
N THR A 297 -2.10 -11.16 7.24
CA THR A 297 -2.07 -9.73 6.90
C THR A 297 -1.25 -9.53 5.64
N GLU A 298 -1.61 -8.53 4.85
CA GLU A 298 -0.83 -8.12 3.69
C GLU A 298 -0.64 -6.61 3.77
N LYS A 299 0.61 -6.18 3.74
CA LYS A 299 0.97 -4.76 3.83
C LYS A 299 2.27 -4.51 3.10
N ALA A 300 2.45 -3.27 2.65
CA ALA A 300 3.78 -2.82 2.29
C ALA A 300 4.58 -2.58 3.59
N ASN A 301 5.83 -3.04 3.63
CA ASN A 301 6.65 -2.97 4.85
C ASN A 301 7.80 -1.94 4.75
N GLY A 302 7.59 -0.88 3.96
CA GLY A 302 8.61 0.12 3.68
C GLY A 302 9.57 -0.31 2.57
N THR A 303 10.45 0.61 2.16
CA THR A 303 11.45 0.33 1.12
C THR A 303 12.54 -0.58 1.68
N GLN A 304 12.59 -1.81 1.20
CA GLN A 304 13.56 -2.82 1.63
C GLN A 304 13.93 -3.75 0.48
N PRO A 305 15.15 -4.32 0.46
CA PRO A 305 15.47 -5.42 -0.44
C PRO A 305 14.70 -6.67 -0.03
N VAL A 306 14.41 -7.53 -1.01
CA VAL A 306 13.87 -8.88 -0.79
C VAL A 306 14.80 -9.91 -1.40
N TYR A 307 14.76 -11.12 -0.87
CA TYR A 307 15.76 -12.15 -1.09
C TYR A 307 15.11 -13.45 -1.52
N ASN A 308 15.81 -14.22 -2.36
CA ASN A 308 15.44 -15.58 -2.71
C ASN A 308 16.66 -16.49 -2.69
N ILE A 309 16.50 -17.72 -2.21
CA ILE A 309 17.56 -18.73 -2.21
C ILE A 309 17.42 -19.58 -3.46
N VAL A 310 18.54 -19.79 -4.16
CA VAL A 310 18.68 -20.83 -5.17
C VAL A 310 19.65 -21.86 -4.62
N ALA A 311 19.20 -23.10 -4.45
CA ALA A 311 20.00 -24.18 -3.93
C ALA A 311 20.08 -25.36 -4.92
N GLU A 312 20.85 -26.39 -4.56
CA GLU A 312 20.98 -27.60 -5.35
C GLU A 312 19.69 -28.45 -5.33
N GLY A 313 19.21 -28.80 -6.53
CA GLY A 313 17.98 -29.57 -6.73
C GLY A 313 16.74 -28.70 -6.88
N GLU A 314 15.61 -29.36 -7.16
CA GLU A 314 14.28 -28.81 -6.88
C GLU A 314 13.88 -29.22 -5.47
N GLY A 315 13.10 -28.40 -4.79
CA GLY A 315 12.60 -28.79 -3.48
C GLY A 315 12.11 -27.65 -2.63
N THR A 316 12.25 -27.86 -1.34
CA THR A 316 11.78 -26.96 -0.30
C THR A 316 12.93 -26.66 0.65
N PHE A 317 12.75 -25.66 1.48
CA PHE A 317 13.63 -25.43 2.60
C PHE A 317 12.82 -24.88 3.77
N ILE A 318 13.48 -24.77 4.92
CA ILE A 318 12.83 -24.33 6.16
C ILE A 318 13.18 -22.87 6.44
N MET A 319 12.15 -22.02 6.50
CA MET A 319 12.20 -20.59 6.81
C MET A 319 11.31 -20.28 8.01
N ASN A 320 11.84 -19.62 9.04
CA ASN A 320 11.18 -19.42 10.34
C ASN A 320 10.54 -20.72 10.87
N SER A 321 11.23 -21.84 10.68
CA SER A 321 10.77 -23.18 11.06
C SER A 321 9.51 -23.66 10.32
N MET A 322 9.14 -23.02 9.21
CA MET A 322 8.08 -23.42 8.27
C MET A 322 8.66 -23.89 6.94
N MET A 323 8.02 -24.88 6.34
CA MET A 323 8.36 -25.37 5.01
C MET A 323 7.92 -24.37 3.93
N VAL A 324 8.86 -23.99 3.07
CA VAL A 324 8.61 -23.12 1.91
C VAL A 324 9.20 -23.73 0.64
N LEU A 325 8.63 -23.39 -0.52
CA LEU A 325 9.09 -23.91 -1.80
C LEU A 325 10.26 -23.09 -2.32
N GLN A 326 11.26 -23.74 -2.90
CA GLN A 326 12.25 -23.03 -3.70
C GLN A 326 11.62 -22.56 -5.01
N LYS A 327 12.11 -21.43 -5.53
CA LYS A 327 11.93 -21.06 -6.93
C LYS A 327 12.78 -21.93 -7.85
#